data_AF-A0A133ZIZ9-F1
#
_entry.id   AF-A0A133ZIZ9-F1
#
_cell.length_a   1.000
_cell.length_b   1.000
_cell.length_c   1.000
_cell.angle_alpha   90.00
_cell.angle_beta   90.00
_cell.angle_gamma   90.00
#
_symmetry.space_group_name_H-M   'P 1'
#
loop_
_entity.id
_entity.type
_entity.pdbx_description
1 polymer ?
#
loop_
_entity_poly.entity_id
_entity_poly.type
_entity_poly.pdbx_seq_one_letter_code
_entity_poly.pdbx_strand_id
1 'polypeptide(L)'
;MAAQAADRPSALVQEHLDAAGAPMLGAGSALPPPETCLITRFARFESAGEFLILRALAPGVTLMDIQRTTPVDYIVDLDTITALRRT
;
A
#
# COMPACT_ATOMS: atom_id res chain seq x y z
N MET A 1 -17.59 0.77 31.03
CA MET A 1 -16.28 0.97 30.37
C MET A 1 -16.26 0.11 29.13
N ALA A 2 -16.58 0.68 27.97
CA ALA A 2 -16.50 -0.04 26.70
C ALA A 2 -15.05 0.07 26.19
N ALA A 3 -14.34 -1.06 26.20
CA ALA A 3 -13.03 -1.16 25.60
C ALA A 3 -13.17 -1.04 24.08
N GLN A 4 -12.62 0.05 23.54
CA GLN A 4 -11.85 0.10 22.30
C GLN A 4 -12.46 -0.75 21.16
N ALA A 5 -13.44 -0.17 20.46
CA ALA A 5 -13.59 -0.47 19.04
C ALA A 5 -12.28 0.01 18.41
N ALA A 6 -11.32 -0.89 18.27
CA ALA A 6 -10.12 -0.64 17.50
C ALA A 6 -10.62 -0.27 16.10
N ASP A 7 -10.49 1.02 15.79
CA ASP A 7 -10.56 1.59 14.47
C ASP A 7 -9.51 0.86 13.64
N ARG A 8 -9.92 -0.29 13.08
CA ARG A 8 -9.06 -1.09 12.23
C ARG A 8 -9.24 -0.50 10.85
N PRO A 9 -8.19 0.09 10.25
CA PRO A 9 -8.29 0.62 8.91
C PRO A 9 -8.87 -0.46 8.01
N SER A 10 -9.88 -0.11 7.21
CA SER A 10 -10.51 -1.06 6.32
C SER A 10 -9.45 -1.60 5.36
N ALA A 11 -9.25 -2.91 5.33
CA ALA A 11 -8.24 -3.52 4.47
C ALA A 11 -8.86 -3.81 3.09
N LEU A 12 -8.35 -3.15 2.06
CA LEU A 12 -8.69 -3.41 0.67
C LEU A 12 -7.56 -4.24 0.04
N VAL A 13 -7.86 -5.48 -0.32
CA VAL A 13 -6.95 -6.32 -1.10
C VAL A 13 -7.33 -6.19 -2.56
N GLN A 14 -6.40 -5.72 -3.38
CA GLN A 14 -6.63 -5.59 -4.82
C GLN A 14 -5.39 -5.95 -5.63
N GLU A 15 -5.62 -6.24 -6.91
CA GLU A 15 -4.52 -6.35 -7.86
C GLU A 15 -3.84 -5.00 -8.07
N HIS A 16 -2.51 -5.02 -8.17
CA HIS A 16 -1.72 -3.80 -8.40
C HIS A 16 -1.74 -3.36 -9.86
N LEU A 17 -1.91 -4.33 -10.76
CA LEU A 17 -1.97 -4.15 -12.20
C LEU A 17 -3.28 -4.75 -12.70
N ASP A 18 -3.83 -4.17 -13.77
CA ASP A 18 -4.99 -4.74 -14.44
C ASP A 18 -4.62 -5.99 -15.27
N ALA A 19 -5.61 -6.58 -15.95
CA ALA A 19 -5.40 -7.75 -16.80
C ALA A 19 -4.47 -7.49 -18.01
N ALA A 20 -4.27 -6.23 -18.40
CA ALA A 20 -3.35 -5.81 -19.45
C ALA A 20 -1.95 -5.47 -18.89
N GLY A 21 -1.74 -5.53 -17.58
CA GLY A 21 -0.50 -5.19 -16.90
C GLY A 21 -0.33 -3.69 -16.65
N ALA A 22 -1.35 -2.87 -16.87
CA ALA A 22 -1.32 -1.44 -16.59
C ALA A 22 -1.59 -1.17 -15.10
N PRO A 23 -0.97 -0.13 -14.51
CA PRO A 23 -1.10 0.14 -13.09
C PRO A 23 -2.51 0.61 -12.72
N MET A 24 -3.12 -0.04 -11.73
CA MET A 24 -4.46 0.33 -11.24
C MET A 24 -4.42 1.56 -10.32
N LEU A 25 -3.25 1.85 -9.77
CA LEU A 25 -2.96 3.05 -8.99
C LEU A 25 -2.39 4.10 -9.94
N GLY A 26 -3.25 4.94 -10.53
CA GLY A 26 -2.83 5.91 -11.55
C GLY A 26 -3.60 7.22 -11.54
N ALA A 27 -3.08 8.19 -12.29
CA ALA A 27 -3.69 9.50 -12.48
C ALA A 27 -5.10 9.34 -13.08
N GLY A 28 -6.13 9.65 -12.26
CA GLY A 28 -7.54 9.49 -12.62
C GLY A 28 -8.24 8.27 -11.99
N SER A 29 -7.49 7.38 -11.34
CA SER A 29 -8.07 6.33 -10.48
C SER A 29 -8.49 6.98 -9.16
N ALA A 30 -9.70 6.64 -8.67
CA ALA A 30 -10.12 7.10 -7.36
C ALA A 30 -9.13 6.56 -6.32
N LEU A 31 -8.50 7.45 -5.56
CA LEU A 31 -7.70 7.04 -4.41
C LEU A 31 -8.58 6.18 -3.49
N PRO A 32 -8.01 5.13 -2.87
CA PRO A 32 -8.76 4.36 -1.88
C PRO A 32 -9.28 5.31 -0.79
N PRO A 33 -10.47 5.03 -0.22
CA PRO A 33 -11.06 5.89 0.81
C PRO A 33 -10.05 6.20 1.92
N PRO A 34 -10.11 7.36 2.58
CA PRO A 34 -9.21 7.65 3.69
C PRO A 34 -9.25 6.55 4.76
N GLU A 35 -8.13 6.33 5.45
CA GLU A 35 -8.00 5.29 6.50
C GLU A 35 -8.21 3.85 5.97
N THR A 36 -7.90 3.64 4.69
CA THR A 36 -7.92 2.33 4.04
C THR A 36 -6.50 1.80 3.89
N CYS A 37 -6.29 0.56 4.31
CA CYS A 37 -5.06 -0.16 4.08
C CYS A 37 -5.16 -0.93 2.77
N LEU A 38 -4.40 -0.53 1.76
CA LEU A 38 -4.34 -1.17 0.47
C LEU A 38 -3.25 -2.23 0.45
N ILE A 39 -3.62 -3.48 0.23
CA ILE A 39 -2.67 -4.59 0.14
C ILE A 39 -2.67 -5.12 -1.29
N THR A 40 -1.49 -5.14 -1.89
CA THR A 40 -1.27 -5.70 -3.23
C THR A 40 -0.18 -6.76 -3.18
N ARG A 41 -0.02 -7.54 -4.27
CA ARG A 41 1.08 -8.51 -4.39
C ARG A 41 2.48 -7.91 -4.31
N PHE A 42 2.63 -6.59 -4.53
CA PHE A 42 3.94 -5.93 -4.53
C PHE A 42 4.23 -5.14 -3.25
N ALA A 43 3.20 -4.59 -2.62
CA ALA A 43 3.35 -3.66 -1.50
C ALA A 43 2.05 -3.47 -0.71
N ARG A 44 2.20 -2.93 0.50
CA ARG A 44 1.13 -2.41 1.34
C ARG A 44 1.22 -0.88 1.38
N PHE A 45 0.10 -0.24 1.07
CA PHE A 45 -0.08 1.20 1.19
C PHE A 45 -1.16 1.51 2.22
N GLU A 46 -1.12 2.70 2.79
CA GLU A 46 -2.19 3.28 3.59
C GLU A 46 -2.63 4.59 2.98
N SER A 47 -3.92 4.83 2.85
CA SER A 47 -4.43 6.13 2.47
C SER A 47 -4.50 7.05 3.69
N ALA A 48 -3.87 8.21 3.57
CA ALA A 48 -3.88 9.27 4.56
C ALA A 48 -4.48 10.53 3.92
N GLY A 49 -5.82 10.59 3.88
CA GLY A 49 -6.55 11.66 3.21
C GLY A 49 -6.29 11.65 1.70
N GLU A 50 -5.49 12.60 1.23
CA GLU A 50 -5.19 12.80 -0.19
C GLU A 50 -3.89 12.13 -0.66
N PHE A 51 -3.15 11.48 0.25
CA PHE A 51 -1.86 10.85 -0.06
C PHE A 51 -1.89 9.35 0.20
N LEU A 52 -1.07 8.62 -0.55
CA LEU A 52 -0.74 7.23 -0.25
C LEU A 52 0.57 7.16 0.53
N ILE A 53 0.63 6.28 1.52
CA ILE A 53 1.82 6.00 2.31
C ILE A 53 2.22 4.55 2.05
N LEU A 54 3.37 4.34 1.41
CA LEU A 54 3.96 3.01 1.25
C LEU A 54 4.54 2.54 2.58
N ARG A 55 3.90 1.54 3.19
CA ARG A 55 4.27 1.00 4.52
C ARG A 55 5.14 -0.24 4.47
N ALA A 56 4.98 -1.07 3.44
CA ALA A 56 5.76 -2.28 3.29
C ALA A 56 5.90 -2.71 1.83
N LEU A 57 7.01 -3.40 1.53
CA LEU A 57 7.28 -4.05 0.26
C LEU A 57 7.12 -5.56 0.41
N ALA A 58 6.63 -6.22 -0.63
CA ALA A 58 6.64 -7.67 -0.70
C ALA A 58 8.09 -8.19 -0.85
N PRO A 59 8.37 -9.44 -0.44
CA PRO A 59 9.70 -10.02 -0.60
C PRO A 59 10.18 -10.00 -2.06
N GLY A 60 11.41 -9.54 -2.27
CA GLY A 60 12.00 -9.46 -3.62
C GLY A 60 11.52 -8.28 -4.46
N VAL A 61 10.60 -7.45 -3.95
CA VAL A 61 10.16 -6.22 -4.60
C VAL A 61 10.99 -5.05 -4.11
N THR A 62 11.44 -4.21 -5.04
CA THR A 62 12.23 -3.01 -4.73
C THR A 62 11.38 -1.75 -4.80
N LEU A 63 11.85 -0.65 -4.21
CA LEU A 63 11.24 0.67 -4.39
C LEU A 63 11.18 1.08 -5.88
N MET A 64 12.17 0.66 -6.67
CA MET A 64 12.19 0.94 -8.11
C MET A 64 11.07 0.22 -8.85
N ASP A 65 10.73 -1.01 -8.44
CA ASP A 65 9.60 -1.74 -9.01
C ASP A 65 8.29 -1.01 -8.72
N ILE A 66 8.10 -0.54 -7.48
CA ILE A 66 6.91 0.23 -7.10
C ILE A 66 6.83 1.57 -7.84
N GLN A 67 7.92 2.31 -7.98
CA GLN A 67 7.94 3.56 -8.76
C GLN A 67 7.54 3.34 -10.23
N ARG A 68 7.90 2.19 -10.81
CA ARG A 68 7.53 1.86 -12.19
C ARG A 68 6.07 1.45 -12.34
N THR A 69 5.47 0.88 -11.29
CA THR A 69 4.10 0.34 -11.31
C THR A 69 3.08 1.18 -10.55
N THR A 70 3.50 2.30 -9.95
CA THR A 70 2.62 3.21 -9.19
C THR A 70 2.85 4.64 -9.69
N PRO A 71 2.17 5.07 -10.77
CA PRO A 71 2.26 6.44 -11.31
C PRO A 71 1.59 7.53 -10.47
N VAL A 72 1.10 7.22 -9.26
CA VAL A 72 0.55 8.20 -8.30
C VAL A 72 1.63 8.61 -7.32
N ASP A 73 1.58 9.85 -6.82
CA ASP A 73 2.46 10.30 -5.75
C ASP A 73 2.17 9.55 -4.43
N TYR A 74 3.23 9.08 -3.78
CA TYR A 74 3.14 8.44 -2.46
C TYR A 74 4.33 8.81 -1.60
N ILE A 75 4.12 8.78 -0.30
CA ILE A 75 5.14 8.95 0.73
C ILE A 75 5.68 7.58 1.08
N VAL A 76 7.00 7.44 1.13
CA VAL A 76 7.65 6.20 1.58
C VAL A 76 7.85 6.28 3.09
N ASP A 77 7.11 5.46 3.83
CA ASP A 77 7.26 5.29 5.27
C ASP A 77 7.30 3.79 5.58
N LEU A 78 8.42 3.17 5.22
CA LEU A 78 8.58 1.74 5.43
C LEU A 78 8.74 1.47 6.93
N ASP A 79 7.73 0.83 7.52
CA ASP A 79 7.89 0.17 8.82
C ASP A 79 9.11 -0.74 8.68
N THR A 80 10.11 -0.54 9.53
CA THR A 80 11.35 -1.33 9.47
C THR A 80 11.05 -2.78 9.87
N ILE A 81 10.50 -3.58 8.95
CA ILE A 81 10.44 -5.03 9.03
C ILE A 81 11.70 -5.58 8.36
N THR A 82 12.86 -5.06 8.77
CA THR A 82 14.16 -5.72 8.59
C THR A 82 14.41 -6.56 9.84
N ALA A 83 13.56 -7.55 10.12
CA ALA A 83 13.67 -8.34 11.35
C ALA A 83 13.40 -9.85 11.23
N LEU A 84 13.36 -10.44 10.02
CA LEU A 84 13.35 -11.90 9.88
C LEU A 84 14.38 -12.42 8.87
N ARG A 85 15.60 -11.88 8.94
CA ARG A 85 16.83 -12.67 8.73
C ARG A 85 17.49 -12.95 10.09
N ARG A 86 16.90 -13.86 10.85
CA ARG A 86 17.48 -14.67 11.93
C ARG A 86 16.52 -15.85 12.04
N THR A 87 16.85 -17.11 11.79
CA THR A 87 18.10 -17.87 11.84
C THR A 87 17.83 -19.18 11.10
#